data_AF-A0A0L8FQW5-F1
#
_entry.id   AF-A0A0L8FQW5-F1
#
_cell.length_a   1.000
_cell.length_b   1.000
_cell.length_c   1.000
_cell.angle_alpha   90.00
_cell.angle_beta   90.00
_cell.angle_gamma   90.00
#
_symmetry.space_group_name_H-M   'P 1'
#
loop_
_entity.id
_entity.type
_entity.pdbx_description
1 polymer ?
#
loop_
_entity_poly.entity_id
_entity_poly.type
_entity_poly.pdbx_seq_one_letter_code
_entity_poly.pdbx_strand_id
1 'polypeptide(L)'
;MEAFQSIFNTSKAASLFLYKLNQYRNADPKKLCFLMKAEMYPSKDMHYYTLQADKTFLDNLYGKTLLEHPIIHVIFAEEKSSYLFLINDNSETAKDKLEETGS
;
A
#
# COMPACT_ATOMS: atom_id res chain seq x y z
N MET A 1 29.47 3.38 8.87
CA MET A 1 28.74 2.90 7.67
C MET A 1 29.16 1.49 7.24
N GLU A 2 30.19 0.89 7.84
CA GLU A 2 30.73 -0.43 7.45
C GLU A 2 30.02 -1.63 8.10
N ALA A 3 29.45 -1.46 9.30
CA ALA A 3 28.80 -2.54 10.05
C ALA A 3 27.58 -3.15 9.32
N PHE A 4 26.86 -2.36 8.52
CA PHE A 4 25.73 -2.86 7.74
C PHE A 4 26.21 -3.75 6.59
N GLN A 5 27.30 -3.43 5.89
CA GLN A 5 27.76 -4.24 4.75
C GLN A 5 28.16 -5.67 5.15
N SER A 6 28.66 -5.86 6.38
CA SER A 6 29.06 -7.17 6.89
C SER A 6 27.91 -8.14 7.13
N ILE A 7 26.68 -7.64 7.40
CA ILE A 7 25.54 -8.48 7.79
C ILE A 7 24.88 -9.15 6.57
N PHE A 8 25.02 -8.58 5.37
CA PHE A 8 24.18 -8.95 4.21
C PHE A 8 24.86 -9.84 3.17
N ASN A 9 26.06 -10.35 3.44
CA ASN A 9 26.78 -11.26 2.55
C ASN A 9 26.33 -12.70 2.80
N THR A 10 25.12 -13.08 2.38
CA THR A 10 24.71 -14.50 2.40
C THR A 10 23.50 -14.75 1.47
N SER A 11 23.74 -15.52 0.41
CA SER A 11 22.78 -16.01 -0.61
C SER A 11 22.38 -15.04 -1.75
N LYS A 12 22.11 -15.62 -2.93
CA LYS A 12 21.59 -14.94 -4.14
C LYS A 12 20.23 -14.27 -3.91
N ALA A 13 19.41 -14.78 -3.00
CA ALA A 13 18.14 -14.16 -2.64
C ALA A 13 18.35 -12.85 -1.87
N ALA A 14 19.32 -12.82 -0.95
CA ALA A 14 19.69 -11.59 -0.26
C ALA A 14 20.25 -10.54 -1.22
N SER A 15 21.04 -10.92 -2.23
CA SER A 15 21.56 -9.96 -3.21
C SER A 15 20.46 -9.33 -4.07
N LEU A 16 19.43 -10.09 -4.46
CA LEU A 16 18.26 -9.56 -5.17
C LEU A 16 17.40 -8.65 -4.29
N PHE A 17 17.18 -9.04 -3.04
CA PHE A 17 16.48 -8.20 -2.06
C PHE A 17 17.18 -6.86 -1.87
N LEU A 18 18.50 -6.86 -1.65
CA LEU A 18 19.30 -5.65 -1.49
C LEU A 18 19.32 -4.80 -2.75
N TYR A 19 19.40 -5.44 -3.93
CA TYR A 19 19.33 -4.73 -5.19
C TYR A 19 18.01 -3.98 -5.32
N LYS A 20 16.87 -4.63 -5.06
CA LYS A 20 15.55 -3.98 -5.12
C LYS A 20 15.41 -2.90 -4.03
N LEU A 21 15.89 -3.14 -2.80
CA LEU A 21 15.89 -2.12 -1.74
C LEU A 21 16.72 -0.89 -2.13
N ASN A 22 17.87 -1.08 -2.77
CA ASN A 22 18.69 0.02 -3.28
C ASN A 22 17.97 0.78 -4.41
N GLN A 23 17.18 0.13 -5.25
CA GLN A 23 16.34 0.84 -6.22
C GLN A 23 15.33 1.75 -5.52
N TYR A 24 14.62 1.24 -4.50
CA TYR A 24 13.67 2.04 -3.72
C TYR A 24 14.35 3.20 -3.00
N ARG A 25 15.53 2.97 -2.41
CA ARG A 25 16.30 3.99 -1.68
C ARG A 25 16.74 5.15 -2.58
N ASN A 26 17.05 4.88 -3.84
CA ASN A 26 17.53 5.87 -4.81
C ASN A 26 16.41 6.36 -5.76
N ALA A 27 15.18 5.90 -5.57
CA ALA A 27 14.05 6.30 -6.40
C ALA A 27 13.71 7.78 -6.18
N ASP A 28 13.33 8.47 -7.24
CA ASP A 28 12.63 9.75 -7.11
C ASP A 28 11.30 9.49 -6.38
N PRO A 29 11.01 10.19 -5.26
CA PRO A 29 9.74 10.05 -4.54
C PRO A 29 8.51 10.17 -5.44
N LYS A 30 8.58 10.93 -6.55
CA LYS A 30 7.49 11.07 -7.53
C LYS A 30 7.20 9.80 -8.33
N LYS A 31 8.15 8.86 -8.37
CA LYS A 31 8.01 7.55 -9.01
C LYS A 31 7.50 6.48 -8.04
N LEU A 32 7.32 6.83 -6.77
CA LEU A 32 6.77 5.92 -5.76
C LEU A 32 5.27 6.17 -5.59
N CYS A 33 4.56 5.11 -5.27
CA CYS A 33 3.15 5.13 -4.91
C CYS A 33 3.00 4.46 -3.55
N PHE A 34 2.10 5.01 -2.73
CA PHE A 34 1.83 4.54 -1.38
C PHE A 34 0.41 3.98 -1.36
N LEU A 35 0.27 2.71 -1.00
CA LEU A 35 -1.02 2.03 -0.91
C LEU A 35 -1.28 1.63 0.53
N MET A 36 -2.44 1.92 1.09
CA MET A 36 -2.86 1.43 2.40
C MET A 36 -3.85 0.29 2.23
N LYS A 37 -3.59 -0.86 2.86
CA LYS A 37 -4.55 -1.97 2.86
C LYS A 37 -5.88 -1.52 3.48
N ALA A 38 -6.98 -1.84 2.82
CA ALA A 38 -8.32 -1.61 3.34
C ALA A 38 -8.73 -2.76 4.26
N GLU A 39 -9.09 -2.44 5.48
CA GLU A 39 -9.58 -3.42 6.46
C GLU A 39 -11.09 -3.50 6.46
N MET A 40 -11.63 -4.68 6.83
CA MET A 40 -13.07 -4.97 6.90
C MET A 40 -13.81 -4.78 5.56
N TYR A 41 -13.11 -4.89 4.43
CA TYR A 41 -13.76 -4.84 3.13
C TYR A 41 -14.56 -6.13 2.88
N PRO A 42 -15.81 -6.08 2.38
CA PRO A 42 -16.70 -7.26 2.33
C PRO A 42 -16.22 -8.42 1.43
N SER A 43 -15.25 -8.19 0.55
CA SER A 43 -14.72 -9.23 -0.35
C SER A 43 -13.52 -9.95 0.25
N LYS A 44 -13.28 -11.18 -0.20
CA LYS A 44 -12.06 -11.95 0.16
C LYS A 44 -10.77 -11.40 -0.46
N ASP A 45 -10.87 -10.53 -1.45
CA ASP A 45 -9.72 -9.93 -2.12
C ASP A 45 -9.08 -8.81 -1.29
N MET A 46 -7.78 -8.56 -1.51
CA MET A 46 -7.07 -7.45 -0.86
C MET A 46 -7.37 -6.15 -1.59
N HIS A 47 -8.05 -5.22 -0.90
CA HIS A 47 -8.32 -3.86 -1.38
C HIS A 47 -7.32 -2.87 -0.83
N TYR A 48 -7.07 -1.81 -1.58
CA TYR A 48 -6.11 -0.77 -1.22
C TYR A 48 -6.65 0.64 -1.47
N TYR A 49 -6.37 1.55 -0.56
CA TYR A 49 -6.50 2.98 -0.75
C TYR A 49 -5.18 3.54 -1.30
N THR A 50 -5.24 4.41 -2.31
CA THR A 50 -4.06 5.19 -2.71
C THR A 50 -3.86 6.34 -1.73
N LEU A 51 -2.70 6.42 -1.10
CA LEU A 51 -2.34 7.55 -0.25
C LEU A 51 -1.75 8.70 -1.09
N GLN A 52 -2.14 9.92 -0.72
CA GLN A 52 -1.70 11.16 -1.35
C GLN A 52 -0.48 11.70 -0.60
N ALA A 53 0.68 11.73 -1.27
CA ALA A 53 1.96 12.11 -0.67
C ALA A 53 2.05 13.61 -0.32
N ASP A 54 1.19 14.44 -0.90
CA ASP A 54 1.04 15.87 -0.63
C ASP A 54 0.12 16.18 0.57
N LYS A 55 -0.60 15.17 1.10
CA LYS A 55 -1.48 15.30 2.26
C LYS A 55 -0.82 14.79 3.54
N THR A 56 -1.30 15.25 4.68
CA THR A 56 -0.84 14.69 5.97
C THR A 56 -1.28 13.24 6.09
N PHE A 57 -0.61 12.50 6.97
CA PHE A 57 -1.02 11.12 7.23
C PHE A 57 -2.43 11.06 7.84
N LEU A 58 -2.79 12.01 8.70
CA LEU A 58 -4.13 12.08 9.29
C LEU A 58 -5.22 12.30 8.22
N ASP A 59 -4.99 13.20 7.26
CA ASP A 59 -5.91 13.43 6.14
C ASP A 59 -6.09 12.17 5.29
N ASN A 60 -5.00 11.44 5.08
CA ASN A 60 -5.02 10.18 4.36
C ASN A 60 -5.83 9.09 5.08
N LEU A 61 -5.83 9.09 6.41
CA LEU A 61 -6.58 8.14 7.24
C LEU A 61 -8.05 8.51 7.43
N TYR A 62 -8.45 9.75 7.15
CA TYR A 62 -9.81 10.21 7.37
C TYR A 62 -10.83 9.34 6.63
N GLY A 63 -11.85 8.86 7.36
CA GLY A 63 -12.91 8.00 6.84
C GLY A 63 -12.52 6.54 6.59
N LYS A 64 -11.29 6.12 6.92
CA LYS A 64 -10.81 4.75 6.69
C LYS A 64 -10.77 3.95 7.98
N THR A 65 -11.12 2.67 7.89
CA THR A 65 -11.03 1.72 9.01
C THR A 65 -9.60 1.23 9.18
N LEU A 66 -9.11 1.26 10.41
CA LEU A 66 -7.82 0.71 10.80
C LEU A 66 -8.00 -0.45 11.77
N LEU A 67 -7.20 -1.50 11.60
CA LEU A 67 -7.14 -2.62 12.54
C LEU A 67 -5.72 -2.65 13.13
N GLU A 68 -5.60 -2.36 14.43
CA GLU A 68 -4.34 -2.21 15.17
C GLU A 68 -3.43 -1.10 14.63
N HIS A 69 -2.81 -1.31 13.47
CA HIS A 69 -1.95 -0.36 12.80
C HIS A 69 -2.17 -0.40 11.27
N PRO A 70 -2.03 0.74 10.57
CA PRO A 70 -2.11 0.78 9.12
C PRO A 70 -0.99 -0.05 8.48
N ILE A 71 -1.30 -0.78 7.42
CA ILE A 71 -0.32 -1.46 6.56
C ILE A 71 -0.15 -0.63 5.30
N ILE A 72 1.05 -0.07 5.11
CA ILE A 72 1.39 0.76 3.95
C ILE A 72 2.36 -0.01 3.06
N HIS A 73 1.98 -0.20 1.81
CA HIS A 73 2.83 -0.74 0.76
C HIS A 73 3.46 0.43 -0.02
N VAL A 74 4.78 0.41 -0.13
CA VAL A 74 5.54 1.33 -0.98
C VAL A 74 5.91 0.57 -2.24
N ILE A 75 5.44 1.07 -3.39
CA ILE A 75 5.65 0.42 -4.69
C ILE A 75 6.13 1.45 -5.71
N PHE A 76 6.69 0.99 -6.83
CA PHE A 76 6.88 1.86 -7.98
C PHE A 76 5.53 2.16 -8.64
N ALA A 77 5.34 3.40 -9.09
CA ALA A 77 4.08 3.84 -9.72
C ALA A 77 3.73 3.01 -10.96
N GLU A 78 4.72 2.50 -11.69
CA GLU A 78 4.55 1.59 -12.82
C GLU A 78 3.99 0.20 -12.42
N GLU A 79 4.20 -0.22 -11.18
CA GLU A 79 3.68 -1.49 -10.65
C GLU A 79 2.23 -1.36 -10.13
N LYS A 80 1.66 -0.15 -10.12
CA LYS A 80 0.33 0.13 -9.53
C LYS A 80 -0.79 -0.69 -10.15
N SER A 81 -0.75 -0.95 -11.45
CA SER A 81 -1.79 -1.74 -12.16
C SER A 81 -1.85 -3.20 -11.72
N SER A 82 -0.78 -3.72 -11.11
CA SER A 82 -0.76 -5.08 -10.55
C SER A 82 -1.58 -5.20 -9.27
N TYR A 83 -1.99 -4.06 -8.67
CA TYR A 83 -2.89 -4.01 -7.52
C TYR A 83 -4.32 -3.79 -8.01
N LEU A 84 -5.01 -4.89 -8.31
CA LEU A 84 -6.28 -4.97 -9.05
C LEU A 84 -7.48 -4.31 -8.35
N PHE A 85 -7.38 -3.94 -7.08
CA PHE A 85 -8.50 -3.52 -6.26
C PHE A 85 -8.21 -2.21 -5.52
N LEU A 86 -8.11 -1.13 -6.29
CA LEU A 86 -8.00 0.21 -5.74
C LEU A 86 -9.39 0.76 -5.42
N ILE A 87 -9.58 1.15 -4.16
CA ILE A 87 -10.78 1.88 -3.76
C ILE A 87 -10.62 3.32 -4.23
N ASN A 88 -11.57 3.78 -5.06
CA ASN A 88 -11.66 5.17 -5.43
C ASN A 88 -12.41 5.91 -4.32
N ASP A 89 -11.76 6.88 -3.67
CA ASP A 89 -12.35 7.72 -2.61
C ASP A 89 -13.53 8.59 -3.10
N ASN A 90 -13.94 8.49 -4.38
CA ASN A 90 -15.05 9.22 -4.98
C ASN A 90 -16.44 8.57 -4.81
N SER A 91 -16.57 7.46 -4.08
CA SER A 91 -17.88 6.94 -3.70
C SER A 91 -18.25 7.39 -2.29
N GLU A 92 -18.90 8.56 -2.20
CA GLU A 92 -20.03 8.67 -1.28
C GLU A 92 -20.95 7.47 -1.52
N THR A 93 -21.52 6.89 -0.46
CA THR A 93 -22.49 5.77 -0.44
C THR A 93 -21.95 4.33 -0.55
N ALA A 94 -21.23 3.88 0.49
CA ALA A 94 -21.24 2.48 0.93
C ALA A 94 -22.26 2.25 2.07
N LYS A 95 -23.47 2.84 1.96
CA LYS A 95 -24.55 2.63 2.94
C LYS A 95 -25.85 2.01 2.37
N ASP A 96 -26.02 1.90 1.04
CA ASP A 96 -27.33 1.53 0.47
C ASP A 96 -27.37 0.19 -0.33
N LYS A 97 -26.49 -0.79 -0.06
CA LYS A 97 -26.59 -2.11 -0.73
C LYS A 97 -26.46 -3.32 0.18
N LEU A 98 -27.05 -3.26 1.37
CA LEU A 98 -27.13 -4.40 2.29
C LEU A 98 -28.57 -4.82 2.67
N GLU A 99 -29.61 -4.24 2.04
CA GLU A 99 -31.02 -4.60 2.31
C GLU A 99 -31.78 -5.27 1.13
N GLU A 100 -31.16 -5.55 -0.02
CA GLU A 100 -31.84 -6.23 -1.14
C GLU A 100 -31.21 -7.56 -1.54
N THR A 101 -30.94 -8.45 -0.58
CA THR A 101 -30.93 -9.90 -0.83
C THR A 101 -31.49 -10.63 0.38
N GLY A 102 -32.72 -10.30 0.73
CA GLY A 102 -33.51 -10.99 1.73
C GLY A 102 -34.95 -11.11 1.23
N SER A 103 -35.18 -11.99 0.26
CA SER A 103 -36.49 -12.52 -0.11
C SER A 103 -36.31 -13.87 -0.80
#